data_AF-A0A4P7SG08-F1
#
_entry.id   AF-A0A4P7SG08-F1
#
_cell.length_a   1.000
_cell.length_b   1.000
_cell.length_c   1.000
_cell.angle_alpha   90.00
_cell.angle_beta   90.00
_cell.angle_gamma   90.00
#
_symmetry.space_group_name_H-M   'P 1'
#
loop_
_entity.id
_entity.type
_entity.pdbx_description
1 polymer ?
#
loop_
_entity_poly.entity_id
_entity_poly.type
_entity_poly.pdbx_seq_one_letter_code
_entity_poly.pdbx_strand_id
1 'polypeptide(L)'
;MTARQVRVLSVALAAVVAVAVAGLVAALVVLPAVNRADPPPPVRPVVEAYLAAVADGDATAALAVSRADQERFDGASTGLLGDDVLQGARERITDPRVEAEDVRGTGATVAVGYTLAGERQQADLRLRYDEDAAEWHVVDGLLGTVRVEGLGGDTVPVEVAGVTPDPGAECTGECAETATYTLFAAVYDVRADLSGFEVHPRNTEPAEQLVTVGPGTTQSVRYLAVPQGDDWPVVNGNPTDPSPDATDG
;
A
#
# COMPACT_ATOMS: atom_id res chain seq x y z
N MET A 1 -7.14 50.56 82.85
CA MET A 1 -6.61 49.27 83.37
C MET A 1 -7.79 48.37 83.66
N THR A 2 -7.99 47.16 83.13
CA THR A 2 -7.42 46.42 81.99
C THR A 2 -8.32 45.19 81.90
N ALA A 3 -9.23 45.16 80.91
CA ALA A 3 -10.15 44.06 80.66
C ALA A 3 -9.84 43.49 79.28
N ARG A 4 -9.04 42.43 79.20
CA ARG A 4 -8.87 41.58 77.99
C ARG A 4 -7.83 40.49 78.28
N GLN A 5 -8.22 39.38 78.90
CA GLN A 5 -7.31 38.23 78.94
C GLN A 5 -7.93 36.84 79.16
N VAL A 6 -9.21 36.63 78.83
CA VAL A 6 -9.81 35.29 78.98
C VAL A 6 -10.82 34.97 77.86
N ARG A 7 -10.44 35.04 76.57
CA ARG A 7 -11.31 34.57 75.46
C ARG A 7 -10.57 34.10 74.19
N VAL A 8 -9.34 33.57 74.28
CA VAL A 8 -8.58 33.15 73.06
C VAL A 8 -8.14 31.69 73.08
N LEU A 9 -8.56 30.89 74.06
CA LEU A 9 -8.12 29.49 74.20
C LEU A 9 -9.30 28.52 74.19
N SER A 10 -10.20 28.63 73.21
CA SER A 10 -11.27 27.62 73.04
C SER A 10 -11.76 27.44 71.60
N VAL A 11 -11.16 28.11 70.61
CA VAL A 11 -11.61 28.00 69.20
C VAL A 11 -10.60 27.24 68.32
N ALA A 12 -9.40 26.96 68.82
CA ALA A 12 -8.34 26.33 68.01
C ALA A 12 -8.42 24.80 67.88
N LEU A 13 -9.38 24.12 68.53
CA LEU A 13 -9.44 22.64 68.52
C LEU A 13 -10.64 22.04 67.78
N ALA A 14 -11.58 22.85 67.27
CA ALA A 14 -12.73 22.35 66.50
C ALA A 14 -12.51 22.39 64.98
N ALA A 15 -11.55 23.19 64.49
CA ALA A 15 -11.29 23.31 63.05
C ALA A 15 -10.37 22.22 62.49
N VAL A 16 -9.59 21.52 63.33
CA VAL A 16 -8.63 20.50 62.86
C VAL A 16 -9.27 19.12 62.67
N VAL A 17 -10.38 18.83 63.36
CA VAL A 17 -11.06 17.51 63.25
C VAL A 17 -12.05 17.46 62.07
N ALA A 18 -12.61 18.59 61.64
CA ALA A 18 -13.52 18.63 60.49
C ALA A 18 -12.81 18.47 59.14
N VAL A 19 -11.52 18.82 59.04
CA VAL A 19 -10.73 18.64 57.80
C VAL A 19 -10.21 17.20 57.67
N ALA A 20 -10.06 16.48 58.78
CA ALA A 20 -9.57 15.10 58.78
C ALA A 20 -10.63 14.06 58.33
N VAL A 21 -11.92 14.36 58.43
CA VAL A 21 -13.00 13.44 57.99
C VAL A 21 -13.47 13.75 56.56
N ALA A 22 -13.38 15.01 56.11
CA ALA A 22 -13.59 15.36 54.71
C ALA A 22 -12.45 14.87 53.79
N GLY A 23 -11.24 14.69 54.32
CA GLY A 23 -10.10 14.12 53.60
C GLY A 23 -10.15 12.59 53.44
N LEU A 24 -10.96 11.87 54.22
CA LEU A 24 -10.97 10.40 54.24
C LEU A 24 -12.04 9.78 53.33
N VAL A 25 -12.98 10.57 52.79
CA VAL A 25 -13.96 10.09 51.78
C VAL A 25 -13.44 10.26 50.34
N ALA A 26 -12.38 11.05 50.14
CA ALA A 26 -11.74 11.22 48.84
C ALA A 26 -10.71 10.11 48.48
N ALA A 27 -10.46 9.16 49.38
CA ALA A 27 -9.36 8.19 49.26
C ALA A 27 -9.79 6.75 48.90
N LEU A 28 -11.05 6.51 48.54
CA LEU A 28 -11.55 5.14 48.32
C LEU A 28 -12.45 4.95 47.10
N VAL A 29 -12.16 5.66 46.03
CA VAL A 29 -12.52 5.24 44.67
C VAL A 29 -11.29 5.41 43.77
N VAL A 30 -10.14 4.89 44.20
CA VAL A 30 -9.17 4.37 43.23
C VAL A 30 -9.74 3.03 42.78
N LEU A 31 -10.79 3.09 41.96
CA LEU A 31 -11.03 1.99 41.03
C LEU A 31 -9.68 1.76 40.33
N PRO A 32 -9.21 0.52 40.17
CA PRO A 32 -8.10 0.29 39.27
C PRO A 32 -8.58 0.90 37.95
N ALA A 33 -7.96 2.02 37.57
CA ALA A 33 -7.99 2.49 36.21
C ALA A 33 -7.33 1.35 35.46
N VAL A 34 -8.17 0.40 35.04
CA VAL A 34 -7.87 -0.52 33.97
C VAL A 34 -7.24 0.38 32.93
N ASN A 35 -5.96 0.15 32.60
CA ASN A 35 -5.25 0.74 31.47
C ASN A 35 -6.08 0.49 30.20
N ARG A 36 -7.19 1.22 30.04
CA ARG A 36 -7.89 1.33 28.79
C ARG A 36 -7.15 2.44 28.09
N ALA A 37 -6.14 2.05 27.31
CA ALA A 37 -5.72 2.88 26.19
C ALA A 37 -7.00 3.36 25.51
N ASP A 38 -7.08 4.65 25.20
CA ASP A 38 -8.22 5.19 24.48
C ASP A 38 -8.47 4.33 23.23
N PRO A 39 -9.72 3.98 22.92
CA PRO A 39 -10.01 3.17 21.76
C PRO A 39 -9.40 3.85 20.52
N PRO A 40 -8.80 3.09 19.58
CA PRO A 40 -8.27 3.67 18.35
C PRO A 40 -9.31 4.55 17.65
N PRO A 41 -8.89 5.61 16.94
CA PRO A 41 -9.79 6.41 16.12
C PRO A 41 -10.51 5.52 15.09
N PRO A 42 -11.65 5.96 14.53
CA PRO A 42 -12.37 5.18 13.53
C PRO A 42 -11.49 4.93 12.29
N VAL A 43 -11.57 3.71 11.73
CA VAL A 43 -10.74 3.30 10.58
C VAL A 43 -11.28 3.84 9.25
N ARG A 44 -12.60 4.00 9.13
CA ARG A 44 -13.29 4.45 7.90
C ARG A 44 -12.71 5.73 7.28
N PRO A 45 -12.50 6.85 8.00
CA PRO A 45 -11.99 8.07 7.37
C PRO A 45 -10.60 7.90 6.75
N VAL A 46 -9.75 7.04 7.33
CA VAL A 46 -8.42 6.74 6.79
C VAL A 46 -8.54 5.96 5.49
N VAL A 47 -9.43 4.97 5.44
CA VAL A 47 -9.69 4.20 4.21
C VAL A 47 -10.34 5.06 3.12
N GLU A 48 -11.30 5.91 3.47
CA GLU A 48 -11.93 6.83 2.51
C GLU A 48 -10.92 7.82 1.94
N ALA A 49 -10.01 8.36 2.77
CA ALA A 49 -8.92 9.22 2.31
C ALA A 49 -7.95 8.48 1.37
N TYR A 50 -7.55 7.25 1.73
CA TYR A 50 -6.71 6.41 0.88
C TYR A 50 -7.36 6.14 -0.48
N LEU A 51 -8.63 5.72 -0.50
CA LEU A 51 -9.36 5.43 -1.73
C LEU A 51 -9.57 6.67 -2.60
N ALA A 52 -9.87 7.81 -1.99
CA ALA A 52 -10.02 9.08 -2.72
C ALA A 52 -8.70 9.48 -3.40
N ALA A 53 -7.57 9.39 -2.67
CA ALA A 53 -6.26 9.67 -3.21
C ALA A 53 -5.91 8.77 -4.41
N VAL A 54 -6.19 7.46 -4.32
CA VAL A 54 -5.98 6.53 -5.45
C VAL A 54 -6.87 6.87 -6.65
N ALA A 55 -8.14 7.22 -6.42
CA ALA A 55 -9.08 7.61 -7.48
C ALA A 55 -8.67 8.93 -8.18
N ASP A 56 -8.23 9.91 -7.39
CA ASP A 56 -7.80 11.23 -7.86
C ASP A 56 -6.42 11.20 -8.55
N GLY A 57 -5.68 10.11 -8.38
CA GLY A 57 -4.33 9.95 -8.89
C GLY A 57 -3.28 10.67 -8.05
N ASP A 58 -3.53 10.83 -6.76
CA ASP A 58 -2.61 11.38 -5.77
C ASP A 58 -1.93 10.23 -5.03
N ALA A 59 -0.90 9.65 -5.66
CA ALA A 59 -0.11 8.58 -5.07
C ALA A 59 0.59 9.06 -3.80
N THR A 60 1.05 10.31 -3.74
CA THR A 60 1.67 10.92 -2.56
C THR A 60 0.73 10.89 -1.35
N ALA A 61 -0.52 11.34 -1.51
CA ALA A 61 -1.51 11.32 -0.43
C ALA A 61 -1.92 9.89 -0.06
N ALA A 62 -2.04 8.99 -1.03
CA ALA A 62 -2.33 7.58 -0.76
C ALA A 62 -1.19 6.92 0.04
N LEU A 63 0.06 7.21 -0.32
CA LEU A 63 1.24 6.70 0.38
C LEU A 63 1.39 7.29 1.78
N ALA A 64 1.01 8.55 2.01
CA ALA A 64 1.09 9.18 3.33
C ALA A 64 0.26 8.48 4.41
N VAL A 65 -0.86 7.83 4.03
CA VAL A 65 -1.73 7.06 4.93
C VAL A 65 -1.48 5.55 4.84
N SER A 66 -0.50 5.12 4.06
CA SER A 66 -0.15 3.71 3.87
C SER A 66 1.26 3.42 4.36
N ARG A 67 1.50 2.18 4.78
CA ARG A 67 2.82 1.62 5.03
C ARG A 67 2.80 0.20 4.48
N ALA A 68 3.00 0.08 3.17
CA ALA A 68 2.87 -1.18 2.46
C ALA A 68 3.67 -2.30 3.14
N ASP A 69 3.00 -3.43 3.35
CA ASP A 69 3.59 -4.64 3.92
C ASP A 69 4.65 -5.18 2.96
N GLN A 70 5.90 -5.09 3.39
CA GLN A 70 7.03 -5.37 2.51
C GLN A 70 7.09 -6.83 2.07
N GLU A 71 6.54 -7.74 2.87
CA GLU A 71 6.56 -9.18 2.57
C GLU A 71 5.73 -9.54 1.32
N ARG A 72 4.70 -8.76 1.00
CA ARG A 72 3.80 -9.07 -0.11
C ARG A 72 4.39 -8.73 -1.48
N PHE A 73 5.22 -7.71 -1.54
CA PHE A 73 5.79 -7.19 -2.79
C PHE A 73 7.31 -7.35 -2.82
N ASP A 74 7.83 -8.32 -2.06
CA ASP A 74 9.26 -8.56 -1.93
C ASP A 74 9.97 -8.64 -3.30
N GLY A 75 11.03 -7.87 -3.42
CA GLY A 75 11.83 -7.66 -4.63
C GLY A 75 11.23 -6.78 -5.72
N ALA A 76 10.01 -6.29 -5.58
CA ALA A 76 9.45 -5.33 -6.54
C ALA A 76 9.96 -3.90 -6.27
N SER A 77 10.42 -3.24 -7.34
CA SER A 77 10.83 -1.84 -7.32
C SER A 77 9.64 -0.92 -7.06
N THR A 78 9.86 0.10 -6.24
CA THR A 78 8.90 1.17 -5.95
C THR A 78 9.02 2.35 -6.91
N GLY A 79 9.91 2.27 -7.91
CA GLY A 79 10.19 3.36 -8.85
C GLY A 79 9.02 3.80 -9.74
N LEU A 80 7.88 3.10 -9.68
CA LEU A 80 6.63 3.45 -10.34
C LEU A 80 5.48 3.79 -9.38
N LEU A 81 5.73 3.87 -8.07
CA LEU A 81 4.75 4.31 -7.07
C LEU A 81 4.74 5.85 -6.95
N GLY A 82 4.45 6.53 -8.06
CA GLY A 82 4.47 8.00 -8.17
C GLY A 82 3.17 8.60 -8.71
N ASP A 83 3.01 9.90 -8.48
CA ASP A 83 1.85 10.67 -8.95
C ASP A 83 1.77 10.71 -10.48
N ASP A 84 2.92 10.86 -11.15
CA ASP A 84 3.03 10.87 -12.61
C ASP A 84 2.54 9.56 -13.24
N VAL A 85 2.91 8.43 -12.65
CA VAL A 85 2.47 7.10 -13.11
C VAL A 85 0.97 6.92 -12.91
N LEU A 86 0.46 7.22 -11.72
CA LEU A 86 -0.96 7.02 -11.42
C LEU A 86 -1.87 8.02 -12.16
N GLN A 87 -1.44 9.26 -12.34
CA GLN A 87 -2.17 10.24 -13.17
C GLN A 87 -2.14 9.88 -14.64
N GLY A 88 -1.02 9.32 -15.12
CA GLY A 88 -0.86 8.83 -16.49
C GLY A 88 -1.61 7.53 -16.78
N ALA A 89 -2.17 6.86 -15.77
CA ALA A 89 -2.98 5.66 -15.96
C ALA A 89 -4.12 5.91 -16.95
N ARG A 90 -4.38 4.92 -17.83
CA ARG A 90 -5.45 4.97 -18.83
C ARG A 90 -6.82 5.06 -18.19
N GLU A 91 -7.02 4.30 -17.12
CA GLU A 91 -8.22 4.31 -16.30
C GLU A 91 -7.83 4.08 -14.83
N ARG A 92 -8.37 4.90 -13.92
CA ARG A 92 -8.23 4.73 -12.48
C ARG A 92 -9.49 4.12 -11.89
N ILE A 93 -9.42 3.71 -10.63
CA ILE A 93 -10.62 3.31 -9.90
C ILE A 93 -11.64 4.45 -9.87
N THR A 94 -12.92 4.10 -9.95
CA THR A 94 -14.04 5.03 -9.83
C THR A 94 -15.06 4.50 -8.82
N ASP A 95 -15.92 5.38 -8.33
CA ASP A 95 -16.95 5.08 -7.33
C ASP A 95 -16.47 4.28 -6.10
N PRO A 96 -15.30 4.60 -5.51
CA PRO A 96 -14.81 3.84 -4.37
C PRO A 96 -15.71 4.02 -3.15
N ARG A 97 -15.91 2.95 -2.39
CA ARG A 97 -16.70 2.96 -1.15
C ARG A 97 -16.22 1.91 -0.16
N VAL A 98 -16.37 2.21 1.12
CA VAL A 98 -16.22 1.23 2.19
C VAL A 98 -17.51 0.44 2.33
N GLU A 99 -17.45 -0.88 2.14
CA GLU A 99 -18.59 -1.80 2.21
C GLU A 99 -18.75 -2.40 3.61
N ALA A 100 -17.66 -2.78 4.28
CA ALA A 100 -17.67 -3.31 5.64
C ALA A 100 -16.34 -3.07 6.38
N GLU A 101 -16.39 -3.04 7.72
CA GLU A 101 -15.23 -2.87 8.60
C GLU A 101 -15.23 -3.97 9.67
N ASP A 102 -14.09 -4.64 9.86
CA ASP A 102 -13.83 -5.57 10.97
C ASP A 102 -12.56 -5.12 11.71
N VAL A 103 -12.75 -4.51 12.89
CA VAL A 103 -11.67 -3.95 13.71
C VAL A 103 -11.43 -4.84 14.93
N ARG A 104 -10.19 -5.31 15.09
CA ARG A 104 -9.78 -6.21 16.17
C ARG A 104 -8.45 -5.74 16.78
N GLY A 105 -8.54 -5.06 17.92
CA GLY A 105 -7.36 -4.50 18.60
C GLY A 105 -6.66 -3.47 17.70
N THR A 106 -5.38 -3.71 17.41
CA THR A 106 -4.55 -2.86 16.54
C THR A 106 -4.59 -3.27 15.07
N GLY A 107 -5.42 -4.23 14.68
CA GLY A 107 -5.62 -4.64 13.29
C GLY A 107 -7.03 -4.34 12.80
N ALA A 108 -7.17 -4.04 11.51
CA ALA A 108 -8.46 -3.96 10.85
C ALA A 108 -8.42 -4.57 9.45
N THR A 109 -9.55 -5.17 9.04
CA THR A 109 -9.81 -5.56 7.66
C THR A 109 -11.02 -4.79 7.18
N VAL A 110 -10.89 -4.12 6.04
CA VAL A 110 -11.94 -3.26 5.48
C VAL A 110 -12.24 -3.69 4.07
N ALA A 111 -13.46 -4.19 3.84
CA ALA A 111 -13.93 -4.55 2.51
C ALA A 111 -14.32 -3.28 1.76
N VAL A 112 -13.78 -3.10 0.56
CA VAL A 112 -13.99 -1.92 -0.29
C VAL A 112 -14.56 -2.33 -1.64
N GLY A 113 -15.43 -1.48 -2.18
CA GLY A 113 -16.07 -1.63 -3.48
C GLY A 113 -15.57 -0.58 -4.46
N TYR A 114 -15.13 -1.07 -5.62
CA TYR A 114 -14.59 -0.42 -6.81
C TYR A 114 -15.40 -0.36 -8.08
N THR A 115 -15.10 0.53 -9.03
CA THR A 115 -15.20 0.23 -10.48
C THR A 115 -13.83 0.39 -11.12
N LEU A 116 -13.40 -0.58 -11.94
CA LEU A 116 -12.14 -0.54 -12.71
C LEU A 116 -12.32 -1.32 -14.01
N ALA A 117 -11.82 -0.78 -15.12
CA ALA A 117 -12.02 -1.30 -16.48
C ALA A 117 -13.52 -1.47 -16.82
N GLY A 118 -14.36 -0.56 -16.33
CA GLY A 118 -15.82 -0.64 -16.46
C GLY A 118 -16.51 -1.76 -15.65
N GLU A 119 -15.79 -2.53 -14.85
CA GLU A 119 -16.32 -3.63 -14.04
C GLU A 119 -16.30 -3.29 -12.55
N ARG A 120 -17.34 -3.74 -11.82
CA ARG A 120 -17.39 -3.58 -10.37
C ARG A 120 -16.42 -4.56 -9.71
N GLN A 121 -15.52 -4.03 -8.90
CA GLN A 121 -14.50 -4.80 -8.18
C GLN A 121 -14.76 -4.77 -6.67
N GLN A 122 -14.20 -5.74 -5.96
CA GLN A 122 -14.14 -5.77 -4.50
C GLN A 122 -12.73 -6.17 -4.05
N ALA A 123 -12.28 -5.59 -2.94
CA ALA A 123 -11.01 -5.92 -2.33
C ALA A 123 -11.07 -5.78 -0.81
N ASP A 124 -10.20 -6.50 -0.11
CA ASP A 124 -10.00 -6.34 1.32
C ASP A 124 -8.72 -5.54 1.56
N LEU A 125 -8.83 -4.40 2.24
CA LEU A 125 -7.69 -3.65 2.73
C LEU A 125 -7.34 -4.12 4.14
N ARG A 126 -6.04 -4.24 4.43
CA ARG A 126 -5.57 -4.50 5.79
C ARG A 126 -4.95 -3.24 6.36
N LEU A 127 -5.33 -2.89 7.59
CA LEU A 127 -4.79 -1.76 8.31
C LEU A 127 -4.19 -2.19 9.64
N ARG A 128 -3.17 -1.44 10.08
CA ARG A 128 -2.55 -1.60 11.38
C ARG A 128 -2.50 -0.26 12.09
N TYR A 129 -2.85 -0.28 13.37
CA TYR A 129 -2.75 0.86 14.26
C TYR A 129 -1.34 0.95 14.81
N ASP A 130 -0.70 2.09 14.59
CA ASP A 130 0.54 2.50 15.23
C ASP A 130 0.17 3.13 16.58
N GLU A 131 0.41 2.41 17.67
CA GLU A 131 0.08 2.86 19.03
C GLU A 131 0.94 4.05 19.48
N ASP A 132 2.16 4.19 18.94
CA ASP A 132 3.08 5.26 19.29
C ASP A 132 2.70 6.57 18.57
N ALA A 133 2.32 6.47 17.30
CA ALA A 133 1.82 7.61 16.51
C ALA A 133 0.34 7.91 16.76
N ALA A 134 -0.40 6.97 17.34
CA ALA A 134 -1.85 7.00 17.49
C ALA A 134 -2.61 7.11 16.14
N GLU A 135 -2.11 6.42 15.11
CA GLU A 135 -2.59 6.51 13.72
C GLU A 135 -2.84 5.13 13.10
N TRP A 136 -3.84 5.03 12.21
CA TRP A 136 -4.02 3.86 11.35
C TRP A 136 -3.22 4.01 10.07
N HIS A 137 -2.58 2.93 9.63
CA HIS A 137 -1.94 2.85 8.33
C HIS A 137 -2.50 1.70 7.52
N VAL A 138 -2.72 1.94 6.22
CA VAL A 138 -3.03 0.88 5.26
C VAL A 138 -1.75 0.09 5.00
N VAL A 139 -1.72 -1.18 5.41
CA VAL A 139 -0.57 -2.07 5.20
C VAL A 139 -0.75 -2.99 4.00
N ASP A 140 -1.99 -3.33 3.66
CA ASP A 140 -2.32 -4.02 2.41
C ASP A 140 -3.35 -3.17 1.68
N GLY A 141 -2.88 -2.49 0.64
CA GLY A 141 -3.62 -1.48 -0.11
C GLY A 141 -4.14 -1.98 -1.46
N LEU A 142 -4.63 -1.04 -2.27
CA LEU A 142 -4.90 -1.25 -3.69
C LEU A 142 -3.59 -1.18 -4.48
N LEU A 143 -2.67 -2.11 -4.18
CA LEU A 143 -1.36 -2.23 -4.81
C LEU A 143 -1.25 -3.57 -5.51
N GLY A 144 -0.67 -3.59 -6.70
CA GLY A 144 -0.30 -4.80 -7.43
C GLY A 144 1.09 -4.66 -8.01
N THR A 145 1.49 -5.63 -8.84
CA THR A 145 2.79 -5.62 -9.49
C THR A 145 2.67 -5.86 -10.98
N VAL A 146 3.56 -5.24 -11.74
CA VAL A 146 3.80 -5.58 -13.15
C VAL A 146 5.19 -6.15 -13.25
N ARG A 147 5.30 -7.36 -13.77
CA ARG A 147 6.56 -7.99 -14.12
C ARG A 147 6.74 -7.94 -15.62
N VAL A 148 7.92 -7.47 -16.05
CA VAL A 148 8.30 -7.45 -17.45
C VAL A 148 9.37 -8.49 -17.70
N GLU A 149 9.17 -9.32 -18.73
CA GLU A 149 10.08 -10.43 -19.05
C GLU A 149 10.44 -10.42 -20.54
N GLY A 150 11.75 -10.47 -20.85
CA GLY A 150 12.28 -10.77 -22.19
C GLY A 150 12.56 -12.27 -22.38
N LEU A 151 12.87 -12.70 -23.62
CA LEU A 151 13.36 -14.05 -23.87
C LEU A 151 14.82 -14.15 -23.42
N GLY A 152 15.08 -14.99 -22.41
CA GLY A 152 16.43 -15.17 -21.85
C GLY A 152 16.56 -14.73 -20.39
N GLY A 153 15.53 -14.07 -19.85
CA GLY A 153 15.58 -13.51 -18.49
C GLY A 153 16.17 -12.10 -18.42
N ASP A 154 16.56 -11.54 -19.57
CA ASP A 154 17.06 -10.17 -19.66
C ASP A 154 15.97 -9.13 -19.40
N THR A 155 16.39 -8.02 -18.79
CA THR A 155 15.52 -6.89 -18.50
C THR A 155 15.39 -6.01 -19.74
N VAL A 156 14.17 -5.93 -20.28
CA VAL A 156 13.81 -4.99 -21.35
C VAL A 156 13.49 -3.63 -20.71
N PRO A 157 14.06 -2.51 -21.19
CA PRO A 157 13.67 -1.20 -20.71
C PRO A 157 12.19 -0.95 -20.96
N VAL A 158 11.49 -0.44 -19.95
CA VAL A 158 10.05 -0.20 -20.03
C VAL A 158 9.67 1.21 -19.64
N GLU A 159 8.52 1.61 -20.16
CA GLU A 159 7.79 2.83 -19.82
C GLU A 159 6.39 2.40 -19.38
N VAL A 160 5.93 2.88 -18.23
CA VAL A 160 4.57 2.65 -17.74
C VAL A 160 3.89 4.00 -17.65
N ALA A 161 2.78 4.16 -18.35
CA ALA A 161 2.03 5.42 -18.41
C ALA A 161 2.87 6.65 -18.78
N GLY A 162 3.87 6.50 -19.66
CA GLY A 162 4.76 7.61 -20.04
C GLY A 162 6.01 7.76 -19.16
N VAL A 163 6.17 6.94 -18.12
CA VAL A 163 7.24 7.08 -17.13
C VAL A 163 8.21 5.90 -17.21
N THR A 164 9.50 6.20 -17.36
CA THR A 164 10.57 5.21 -17.24
C THR A 164 10.90 4.99 -15.76
N PRO A 165 10.91 3.75 -15.25
CA PRO A 165 11.28 3.47 -13.86
C PRO A 165 12.69 3.97 -13.54
N ASP A 166 12.86 4.61 -12.38
CA ASP A 166 14.19 4.98 -11.89
C ASP A 166 14.98 3.70 -11.52
N PRO A 167 16.12 3.42 -12.18
CA PRO A 167 16.95 2.25 -11.84
C PRO A 167 17.57 2.34 -10.44
N GLY A 168 17.59 3.51 -9.82
CA GLY A 168 18.04 3.72 -8.44
C GLY A 168 16.93 3.66 -7.39
N ALA A 169 15.69 3.39 -7.78
CA ALA A 169 14.57 3.33 -6.84
C ALA A 169 14.71 2.18 -5.83
N GLU A 170 14.20 2.40 -4.62
CA GLU A 170 14.15 1.39 -3.59
C GLU A 170 13.25 0.22 -4.02
N CYS A 171 13.59 -0.98 -3.57
CA CYS A 171 12.73 -2.13 -3.68
C CYS A 171 12.02 -2.38 -2.35
N THR A 172 10.85 -2.99 -2.46
CA THR A 172 10.23 -3.59 -1.29
C THR A 172 11.06 -4.82 -0.92
N GLY A 173 11.79 -4.80 0.19
CA GLY A 173 12.69 -5.92 0.56
C GLY A 173 13.97 -5.99 -0.31
N GLU A 174 14.38 -7.20 -0.71
CA GLU A 174 15.60 -7.42 -1.51
C GLU A 174 15.27 -7.37 -3.01
N CYS A 175 15.84 -6.41 -3.75
CA CYS A 175 15.54 -6.22 -5.18
C CYS A 175 15.67 -7.53 -5.96
N ALA A 176 14.57 -7.91 -6.63
CA ALA A 176 14.58 -9.05 -7.53
C ALA A 176 15.46 -8.75 -8.75
N GLU A 177 16.12 -9.78 -9.28
CA GLU A 177 16.88 -9.68 -10.53
C GLU A 177 15.98 -9.37 -11.74
N THR A 178 14.71 -9.77 -11.65
CA THR A 178 13.69 -9.51 -12.67
C THR A 178 13.01 -8.16 -12.47
N ALA A 179 12.81 -7.41 -13.55
CA ALA A 179 12.06 -6.15 -13.56
C ALA A 179 10.60 -6.34 -13.14
N THR A 180 10.36 -6.23 -11.83
CA THR A 180 9.04 -6.23 -11.21
C THR A 180 8.84 -4.88 -10.53
N TYR A 181 7.70 -4.24 -10.79
CA TYR A 181 7.39 -2.91 -10.27
C TYR A 181 6.06 -2.91 -9.54
N THR A 182 6.03 -2.30 -8.37
CA THR A 182 4.80 -2.10 -7.60
C THR A 182 4.05 -0.89 -8.15
N LEU A 183 2.73 -1.03 -8.31
CA LEU A 183 1.83 -0.03 -8.89
C LEU A 183 0.53 0.02 -8.10
N PHE A 184 -0.18 1.15 -8.13
CA PHE A 184 -1.55 1.23 -7.64
C PHE A 184 -2.51 0.48 -8.56
N ALA A 185 -3.69 0.11 -8.06
CA ALA A 185 -4.71 -0.53 -8.86
C ALA A 185 -5.28 0.47 -9.88
N ALA A 186 -4.98 0.22 -11.16
CA ALA A 186 -5.43 1.02 -12.30
C ALA A 186 -5.19 0.23 -13.61
N VAL A 187 -5.61 0.80 -14.72
CA VAL A 187 -5.27 0.30 -16.07
C VAL A 187 -4.14 1.16 -16.62
N TYR A 188 -3.03 0.54 -17.01
CA TYR A 188 -1.84 1.22 -17.51
C TYR A 188 -1.53 0.84 -18.95
N ASP A 189 -1.05 1.80 -19.73
CA ASP A 189 -0.33 1.54 -20.97
C ASP A 189 1.13 1.21 -20.60
N VAL A 190 1.56 -0.03 -20.86
CA VAL A 190 2.93 -0.50 -20.62
C VAL A 190 3.64 -0.64 -21.96
N ARG A 191 4.76 0.04 -22.13
CA ARG A 191 5.57 0.02 -23.36
C ARG A 191 6.94 -0.54 -23.09
N ALA A 192 7.44 -1.38 -23.98
CA ALA A 192 8.83 -1.78 -24.02
C ALA A 192 9.60 -0.99 -25.09
N ASP A 193 10.78 -0.50 -24.72
CA ASP A 193 11.75 0.00 -25.68
C ASP A 193 12.58 -1.17 -26.23
N LEU A 194 12.28 -1.54 -27.47
CA LEU A 194 12.93 -2.64 -28.18
C LEU A 194 14.01 -2.17 -29.16
N SER A 195 14.42 -0.89 -29.12
CA SER A 195 15.34 -0.31 -30.10
C SER A 195 16.75 -0.94 -30.10
N GLY A 196 17.14 -1.56 -28.99
CA GLY A 196 18.38 -2.34 -28.85
C GLY A 196 18.21 -3.85 -28.91
N PHE A 197 17.03 -4.35 -29.32
CA PHE A 197 16.69 -5.76 -29.29
C PHE A 197 16.40 -6.30 -30.70
N GLU A 198 16.71 -7.57 -30.92
CA GLU A 198 16.18 -8.35 -32.03
C GLU A 198 14.83 -8.93 -31.63
N VAL A 199 13.79 -8.57 -32.38
CA VAL A 199 12.42 -9.01 -32.11
C VAL A 199 12.13 -10.29 -32.91
N HIS A 200 11.60 -11.31 -32.22
CA HIS A 200 11.27 -12.57 -32.86
C HIS A 200 10.12 -12.36 -33.87
N PRO A 201 10.15 -12.99 -35.06
CA PRO A 201 9.08 -12.85 -36.06
C PRO A 201 7.69 -13.30 -35.57
N ARG A 202 7.65 -14.19 -34.58
CA ARG A 202 6.43 -14.62 -33.89
C ARG A 202 6.09 -13.77 -32.66
N ASN A 203 6.73 -12.62 -32.45
CA ASN A 203 6.30 -11.69 -31.42
C ASN A 203 4.93 -11.13 -31.81
N THR A 204 3.88 -11.83 -31.40
CA THR A 204 2.49 -11.46 -31.67
C THR A 204 1.99 -10.40 -30.69
N GLU A 205 2.73 -10.14 -29.62
CA GLU A 205 2.38 -9.13 -28.63
C GLU A 205 2.94 -7.76 -29.07
N PRO A 206 2.09 -6.72 -29.03
CA PRO A 206 2.54 -5.36 -29.34
C PRO A 206 3.57 -4.89 -28.30
N ALA A 207 4.49 -4.02 -28.74
CA ALA A 207 5.43 -3.34 -27.85
C ALA A 207 4.72 -2.44 -26.81
N GLU A 208 3.43 -2.19 -26.99
CA GLU A 208 2.55 -1.47 -26.09
C GLU A 208 1.37 -2.36 -25.69
N GLN A 209 1.22 -2.63 -24.40
CA GLN A 209 0.17 -3.47 -23.85
C GLN A 209 -0.65 -2.71 -22.80
N LEU A 210 -1.97 -2.92 -22.82
CA LEU A 210 -2.85 -2.41 -21.79
C LEU A 210 -2.94 -3.43 -20.65
N VAL A 211 -2.55 -3.02 -19.44
CA VAL A 211 -2.46 -3.90 -18.27
C VAL A 211 -3.38 -3.41 -17.17
N THR A 212 -4.30 -4.27 -16.72
CA THR A 212 -5.15 -4.00 -15.55
C THR A 212 -4.47 -4.52 -14.29
N VAL A 213 -3.99 -3.63 -13.45
CA VAL A 213 -3.37 -3.96 -12.17
C VAL A 213 -4.46 -3.98 -11.09
N GLY A 214 -4.63 -5.14 -10.46
CA GLY A 214 -5.53 -5.33 -9.33
C GLY A 214 -4.77 -5.51 -8.00
N PRO A 215 -5.46 -5.34 -6.86
CA PRO A 215 -4.88 -5.51 -5.54
C PRO A 215 -4.31 -6.91 -5.36
N GLY A 216 -3.04 -6.97 -4.99
CA GLY A 216 -2.35 -8.21 -4.71
C GLY A 216 -2.08 -9.10 -5.91
N THR A 217 -2.29 -8.59 -7.13
CA THR A 217 -2.04 -9.33 -8.37
C THR A 217 -0.64 -9.06 -8.91
N THR A 218 -0.12 -10.01 -9.69
CA THR A 218 1.08 -9.82 -10.52
C THR A 218 0.66 -10.00 -11.97
N GLN A 219 0.80 -8.94 -12.76
CA GLN A 219 0.57 -8.98 -14.20
C GLN A 219 1.92 -9.21 -14.89
N SER A 220 1.95 -10.11 -15.87
CA SER A 220 3.16 -10.38 -16.66
C SER A 220 3.03 -9.78 -18.03
N VAL A 221 4.02 -9.00 -18.44
CA VAL A 221 4.15 -8.43 -19.78
C VAL A 221 5.37 -9.07 -20.42
N ARG A 222 5.17 -9.82 -21.51
CA ARG A 222 6.22 -10.64 -22.12
C ARG A 222 6.56 -10.13 -23.50
N TYR A 223 7.85 -10.09 -23.80
CA TYR A 223 8.33 -9.71 -25.11
C TYR A 223 9.23 -10.81 -25.67
N LEU A 224 8.93 -11.26 -26.89
CA LEU A 224 9.80 -12.19 -27.59
C LEU A 224 10.94 -11.43 -28.27
N ALA A 225 11.91 -10.99 -27.48
CA ALA A 225 13.06 -10.22 -27.94
C ALA A 225 14.33 -10.58 -27.16
N VAL A 226 15.49 -10.48 -27.81
CA VAL A 226 16.84 -10.67 -27.22
C VAL A 226 17.72 -9.46 -27.53
N PRO A 227 18.73 -9.13 -26.71
CA PRO A 227 19.63 -8.02 -27.02
C PRO A 227 20.32 -8.20 -28.39
N GLN A 228 20.53 -7.11 -29.13
CA GLN A 228 21.21 -7.18 -30.43
C GLN A 228 22.63 -7.73 -30.28
N GLY A 229 22.94 -8.77 -31.06
CA GLY A 229 24.23 -9.45 -31.03
C GLY A 229 24.32 -10.63 -30.07
N ASP A 230 23.28 -10.90 -29.28
CA ASP A 230 23.20 -12.09 -28.44
C ASP A 230 22.56 -13.27 -29.20
N ASP A 231 22.94 -14.48 -28.82
CA ASP A 231 22.35 -15.71 -29.37
C ASP A 231 20.95 -15.93 -28.79
N TRP A 232 20.00 -16.33 -29.64
CA TRP A 232 18.66 -16.69 -29.19
C TRP A 232 18.70 -17.86 -28.19
N PRO A 233 18.05 -17.74 -27.01
CA PRO A 233 18.09 -18.79 -26.02
C PRO A 233 17.44 -20.07 -26.55
N VAL A 234 18.11 -21.20 -26.32
CA VAL A 234 17.64 -22.53 -26.72
C VAL A 234 16.55 -22.99 -25.76
N VAL A 235 15.29 -22.70 -26.06
CA VAL A 235 14.15 -23.21 -25.29
C VAL A 235 13.78 -24.60 -25.82
N ASN A 236 13.89 -25.64 -24.99
CA ASN A 236 13.58 -27.05 -25.33
C ASN A 236 14.44 -27.70 -26.43
N GLY A 237 15.74 -27.37 -26.49
CA GLY A 237 16.71 -28.14 -27.28
C GLY A 237 16.70 -27.87 -28.79
N ASN A 238 16.04 -26.81 -29.25
CA ASN A 238 16.18 -26.34 -30.63
C ASN A 238 16.62 -24.86 -30.63
N PRO A 239 17.64 -24.49 -31.43
CA PRO A 239 18.20 -23.13 -31.40
C PRO A 239 17.30 -22.00 -31.94
N THR A 240 16.01 -22.24 -32.26
CA THR A 240 14.94 -21.21 -32.44
C THR A 240 13.55 -21.76 -32.89
N ASP A 241 13.18 -23.03 -32.69
CA ASP A 241 11.80 -23.50 -32.97
C ASP A 241 11.47 -24.83 -32.26
N PRO A 242 10.24 -25.24 -31.93
CA PRO A 242 9.89 -26.63 -32.18
C PRO A 242 9.23 -26.75 -33.57
N SER A 243 10.09 -26.65 -34.60
CA SER A 243 9.89 -26.86 -36.05
C SER A 243 8.99 -25.91 -36.88
N PRO A 244 9.50 -25.42 -38.03
CA PRO A 244 8.73 -24.96 -39.17
C PRO A 244 8.85 -26.02 -40.25
N ASP A 245 8.12 -27.14 -40.13
CA ASP A 245 7.88 -28.08 -41.23
C ASP A 245 6.73 -29.04 -40.86
N ALA A 246 5.51 -28.52 -40.96
CA ALA A 246 4.38 -29.33 -41.43
C ALA A 246 3.85 -28.60 -42.66
N THR A 247 4.51 -28.86 -43.78
CA THR A 247 4.00 -28.62 -45.12
C THR A 247 2.65 -29.33 -45.30
N ASP A 248 1.81 -28.71 -46.13
CA ASP A 248 0.56 -29.21 -46.71
C ASP A 248 0.27 -30.71 -46.54
N GLY A 249 -0.90 -31.00 -45.98
CA GLY A 249 -1.65 -32.24 -46.14
C GLY A 249 -3.12 -31.93 -46.36
#